data_AF-A0A368THL8-F1
#
_entry.id   AF-A0A368THL8-F1
#
_cell.length_a   1.000
_cell.length_b   1.000
_cell.length_c   1.000
_cell.angle_alpha   90.00
_cell.angle_beta   90.00
_cell.angle_gamma   90.00
#
_symmetry.space_group_name_H-M   'P 1'
#
loop_
_entity.id
_entity.type
_entity.pdbx_description
1 polymer ?
#
loop_
_entity_poly.entity_id
_entity_poly.type
_entity_poly.pdbx_seq_one_letter_code
_entity_poly.pdbx_strand_id
1 'polypeptide(L)'
;MKRKKMRRAMVAIMVLAIVSASIIVVGAQEESSWVCWRETIAVDTVGNAQFEASYGPFSMSDYNDLCAFYKPNPEVAIRFLRSRGAIYEFDNVETPVFDDVARSINYNYDILGWAKIDEAYIGDIWEIELPADAVKAAQYQNFLVFVWSDSETLTISTTILPESATAISFDPDEHVISYVLPSVTGTGTPRIDPEIKYKEEVMSAMYKVYGIQDLEFWLAKTVVKNTGTVPIQDLKVSYKITEYVPDWTTPETYAKVVPGQTIVDLYYPCLPSGVTELTTKRPLELLVRIQYTVGAKTYEEIVRKRFELLGINSFVWSYLGPEESTGSWYDYFDNVWGLPVFVTTNEVTLNRFAKEATSGIGACLSDEAAVRAMEACYNTICARGIGYITEPSGYWAGGTGSQYIQYPKDTLDRNAGTCIDLAILYCAMCGAVGLNSYLMLIPGHAFPVIETPSGMYLYPIEMTGVPNTEFANASETGLKEYDEAYRGDYYELDLRLLWDKGVTPPW
;
A
#
# COMPACT_ATOMS: atom_id res chain seq x y z
N MET A 1 10.71 15.84 26.33
CA MET A 1 9.71 15.43 27.35
C MET A 1 8.61 16.45 27.65
N LYS A 2 8.84 17.78 27.68
CA LYS A 2 7.75 18.77 27.92
C LYS A 2 6.80 19.01 26.75
N ARG A 3 7.23 18.86 25.48
CA ARG A 3 6.36 19.00 24.28
C ARG A 3 5.34 17.86 24.08
N LYS A 4 5.65 16.63 24.48
CA LYS A 4 4.71 15.48 24.43
C LYS A 4 3.55 15.60 25.46
N LYS A 5 3.77 16.26 26.60
CA LYS A 5 2.71 16.50 27.61
C LYS A 5 1.76 17.65 27.24
N MET A 6 2.20 18.64 26.47
CA MET A 6 1.31 19.72 25.97
C MET A 6 0.36 19.23 24.87
N ARG A 7 0.77 18.32 23.98
CA ARG A 7 -0.11 17.72 22.96
C ARG A 7 -1.24 16.86 23.58
N ARG A 8 -0.94 16.05 24.60
CA ARG A 8 -1.96 15.27 25.33
C ARG A 8 -2.98 16.13 26.09
N ALA A 9 -2.59 17.33 26.54
CA ALA A 9 -3.50 18.26 27.20
C ALA A 9 -4.41 19.03 26.21
N MET A 10 -3.94 19.27 24.98
CA MET A 10 -4.76 19.91 23.92
C MET A 10 -5.85 18.97 23.39
N VAL A 11 -5.56 17.66 23.26
CA VAL A 11 -6.55 16.63 22.89
C VAL A 11 -7.66 16.52 23.94
N ALA A 12 -7.33 16.57 25.24
CA ALA A 12 -8.32 16.52 26.32
C ALA A 12 -9.21 17.77 26.42
N ILE A 13 -8.74 18.94 25.97
CA ILE A 13 -9.53 20.19 25.96
C ILE A 13 -10.44 20.28 24.72
N MET A 14 -10.06 19.67 23.59
CA MET A 14 -10.95 19.55 22.42
C MET A 14 -12.11 18.55 22.63
N VAL A 15 -11.89 17.46 23.37
CA VAL A 15 -12.92 16.43 23.65
C VAL A 15 -14.09 16.98 24.49
N LEU A 16 -13.87 18.01 25.31
CA LEU A 16 -14.94 18.66 26.10
C LEU A 16 -15.72 19.74 25.34
N ALA A 17 -15.25 20.18 24.17
CA ALA A 17 -15.93 21.19 23.36
C ALA A 17 -16.83 20.61 22.25
N ILE A 18 -16.65 19.33 21.89
CA ILE A 18 -17.36 18.72 20.75
C ILE A 18 -18.63 17.96 21.18
N VAL A 19 -18.79 17.62 22.47
CA VAL A 19 -19.96 16.86 22.96
C VAL A 19 -21.16 17.77 23.32
N SER A 20 -21.02 19.10 23.33
CA SER A 20 -22.12 19.99 23.76
C SER A 20 -22.04 21.44 23.27
N ALA A 21 -21.81 21.69 21.98
CA ALA A 21 -21.98 23.04 21.43
C ALA A 21 -22.72 23.02 20.09
N SER A 22 -23.99 23.46 20.17
CA SER A 22 -24.81 23.87 19.05
C SER A 22 -24.04 24.74 18.07
N ILE A 23 -24.20 24.43 16.79
CA ILE A 23 -23.77 25.20 15.63
C ILE A 23 -24.31 26.63 15.76
N ILE A 24 -23.46 27.57 16.16
CA ILE A 24 -23.57 28.98 15.83
C ILE A 24 -22.21 29.38 15.26
N VAL A 25 -22.09 29.27 13.93
CA VAL A 25 -20.94 29.77 13.18
C VAL A 25 -21.08 31.29 13.09
N VAL A 26 -20.19 32.02 13.75
CA VAL A 26 -19.89 33.40 13.41
C VAL A 26 -18.37 33.58 13.40
N GLY A 27 -17.84 33.93 12.23
CA GLY A 27 -16.50 34.47 12.07
C GLY A 27 -15.64 33.63 11.14
N ALA A 28 -15.29 34.22 9.98
CA ALA A 28 -14.36 33.72 9.00
C ALA A 28 -13.11 33.13 9.67
N GLN A 29 -12.94 31.81 9.55
CA GLN A 29 -11.80 31.06 10.03
C GLN A 29 -11.13 30.49 8.78
N GLU A 30 -9.80 30.63 8.67
CA GLU A 30 -8.99 29.96 7.65
C GLU A 30 -9.50 28.53 7.47
N GLU A 31 -9.75 28.11 6.21
CA GLU A 31 -10.23 26.75 5.94
C GLU A 31 -9.23 25.77 6.58
N SER A 32 -9.68 25.08 7.62
CA SER A 32 -8.90 24.09 8.34
C SER A 32 -8.37 23.06 7.34
N SER A 33 -7.05 22.87 7.29
CA SER A 33 -6.38 21.86 6.46
C SER A 33 -6.60 20.42 6.92
N TRP A 34 -7.37 20.21 7.99
CA TRP A 34 -7.66 18.88 8.54
C TRP A 34 -8.95 18.34 7.96
N VAL A 35 -8.87 17.17 7.34
CA VAL A 35 -10.02 16.40 6.87
C VAL A 35 -10.48 15.48 8.00
N CYS A 36 -11.79 15.26 8.13
CA CYS A 36 -12.33 14.31 9.10
C CYS A 36 -12.81 13.04 8.42
N TRP A 37 -12.33 11.88 8.87
CA TRP A 37 -12.95 10.59 8.56
C TRP A 37 -13.95 10.26 9.66
N ARG A 38 -15.23 10.20 9.34
CA ARG A 38 -16.28 9.79 10.27
C ARG A 38 -16.81 8.45 9.83
N GLU A 39 -16.85 7.49 10.73
CA GLU A 39 -17.39 6.17 10.42
C GLU A 39 -18.27 5.61 11.54
N THR A 40 -19.25 4.81 11.13
CA THR A 40 -20.04 3.94 11.98
C THR A 40 -19.76 2.50 11.56
N ILE A 41 -19.42 1.66 12.53
CA ILE A 41 -19.05 0.26 12.34
C ILE A 41 -20.03 -0.58 13.15
N ALA A 42 -20.97 -1.25 12.49
CA ALA A 42 -21.91 -2.16 13.13
C ALA A 42 -21.40 -3.60 13.03
N VAL A 43 -21.01 -4.19 14.16
CA VAL A 43 -20.45 -5.55 14.23
C VAL A 43 -21.56 -6.56 14.49
N ASP A 44 -21.60 -7.64 13.70
CA ASP A 44 -22.58 -8.71 13.81
C ASP A 44 -22.17 -9.78 14.86
N THR A 45 -23.03 -10.78 15.08
CA THR A 45 -22.80 -11.84 16.07
C THR A 45 -21.76 -12.90 15.66
N VAL A 46 -21.23 -12.81 14.44
CA VAL A 46 -20.16 -13.68 13.93
C VAL A 46 -18.87 -12.90 13.63
N GLY A 47 -18.84 -11.60 13.97
CA GLY A 47 -17.67 -10.73 13.86
C GLY A 47 -17.44 -10.09 12.51
N ASN A 48 -18.40 -10.10 11.57
CA ASN A 48 -18.33 -9.23 10.40
C ASN A 48 -18.83 -7.83 10.77
N ALA A 49 -18.47 -6.83 9.98
CA ALA A 49 -18.83 -5.44 10.26
C ALA A 49 -19.37 -4.71 9.03
N GLN A 50 -20.50 -4.03 9.20
CA GLN A 50 -21.05 -3.09 8.23
C GLN A 50 -20.50 -1.69 8.51
N PHE A 51 -20.01 -1.02 7.48
CA PHE A 51 -19.44 0.32 7.55
C PHE A 51 -20.31 1.33 6.84
N GLU A 52 -20.53 2.46 7.52
CA GLU A 52 -21.04 3.70 6.93
C GLU A 52 -20.03 4.81 7.24
N ALA A 53 -19.37 5.36 6.22
CA ALA A 53 -18.28 6.32 6.40
C ALA A 53 -18.46 7.60 5.56
N SER A 54 -17.92 8.71 6.05
CA SER A 54 -17.91 10.01 5.40
C SER A 54 -16.54 10.66 5.59
N TYR A 55 -15.89 11.01 4.49
CA TYR A 55 -14.58 11.65 4.48
C TYR A 55 -14.71 13.10 4.00
N GLY A 56 -14.41 14.06 4.88
CA GLY A 56 -14.62 15.49 4.66
C GLY A 56 -14.93 16.26 5.96
N PRO A 57 -15.23 17.57 5.90
CA PRO A 57 -15.23 18.38 4.69
C PRO A 57 -13.81 18.66 4.21
N PHE A 58 -13.62 18.69 2.90
CA PHE A 58 -12.38 19.14 2.26
C PHE A 58 -12.38 20.65 2.04
N SER A 59 -11.21 21.23 1.79
CA SER A 59 -11.11 22.55 1.17
C SER A 59 -11.75 22.51 -0.23
N MET A 60 -12.14 23.65 -0.77
CA MET A 60 -12.72 23.67 -2.12
C MET A 60 -11.72 23.16 -3.18
N SER A 61 -10.43 23.47 -3.02
CA SER A 61 -9.40 23.00 -3.95
C SER A 61 -9.27 21.48 -3.89
N ASP A 62 -9.01 20.94 -2.69
CA ASP A 62 -8.81 19.50 -2.51
C ASP A 62 -10.06 18.71 -2.92
N TYR A 63 -11.25 19.24 -2.62
CA TYR A 63 -12.49 18.60 -3.05
C TYR A 63 -12.62 18.54 -4.57
N ASN A 64 -12.28 19.63 -5.28
CA ASN A 64 -12.33 19.66 -6.73
C ASN A 64 -11.30 18.71 -7.34
N ASP A 65 -10.11 18.63 -6.76
CA ASP A 65 -9.05 17.72 -7.20
C ASP A 65 -9.49 16.26 -6.98
N LEU A 66 -10.02 15.93 -5.80
CA LEU A 66 -10.61 14.62 -5.53
C LEU A 66 -11.79 14.30 -6.44
N CYS A 67 -12.63 15.28 -6.76
CA CYS A 67 -13.74 15.09 -7.69
C CYS A 67 -13.24 14.83 -9.10
N ALA A 68 -12.26 15.59 -9.58
CA ALA A 68 -11.66 15.39 -10.88
C ALA A 68 -11.03 13.99 -11.00
N PHE A 69 -10.37 13.55 -9.92
CA PHE A 69 -9.68 12.26 -9.87
C PHE A 69 -10.64 11.07 -9.71
N TYR A 70 -11.55 11.12 -8.73
CA TYR A 70 -12.32 9.95 -8.29
C TYR A 70 -13.77 9.93 -8.79
N LYS A 71 -14.42 11.05 -9.16
CA LYS A 71 -15.80 10.96 -9.73
C LYS A 71 -15.88 10.15 -11.03
N PRO A 72 -14.87 10.17 -11.93
CA PRO A 72 -14.89 9.31 -13.10
C PRO A 72 -14.84 7.81 -12.75
N ASN A 73 -14.20 7.44 -11.63
CA ASN A 73 -14.01 6.07 -11.18
C ASN A 73 -14.27 5.94 -9.66
N PRO A 74 -15.53 6.08 -9.21
CA PRO A 74 -15.87 6.26 -7.79
C PRO A 74 -15.48 5.06 -6.91
N GLU A 75 -15.46 3.84 -7.48
CA GLU A 75 -15.09 2.61 -6.78
C GLU A 75 -13.63 2.57 -6.31
N VAL A 76 -12.76 3.41 -6.90
CA VAL A 76 -11.34 3.53 -6.53
C VAL A 76 -11.16 4.20 -5.17
N ALA A 77 -12.08 5.10 -4.80
CA ALA A 77 -11.90 5.98 -3.64
C ALA A 77 -11.83 5.21 -2.30
N ILE A 78 -12.52 4.06 -2.19
CA ILE A 78 -12.49 3.27 -0.96
C ILE A 78 -11.11 2.64 -0.67
N ARG A 79 -10.36 2.28 -1.72
CA ARG A 79 -9.05 1.63 -1.60
C ARG A 79 -7.94 2.58 -1.19
N PHE A 80 -7.92 3.76 -1.81
CA PHE A 80 -6.84 4.73 -1.60
C PHE A 80 -6.94 5.48 -0.27
N LEU A 81 -8.14 5.56 0.31
CA LEU A 81 -8.37 6.35 1.51
C LEU A 81 -8.28 5.55 2.82
N ARG A 82 -8.42 4.23 2.74
CA ARG A 82 -8.02 3.33 3.83
C ARG A 82 -6.55 3.00 3.59
N SER A 83 -5.65 3.50 4.43
CA SER A 83 -4.21 3.18 4.45
C SER A 83 -3.87 1.68 4.67
N ARG A 84 -4.87 0.80 4.54
CA ARG A 84 -4.91 -0.61 4.90
C ARG A 84 -5.82 -1.44 3.97
N GLY A 85 -6.16 -0.95 2.77
CA GLY A 85 -7.17 -1.60 1.91
C GLY A 85 -6.86 -3.07 1.60
N ALA A 86 -5.60 -3.45 1.56
CA ALA A 86 -5.20 -4.80 1.18
C ALA A 86 -5.39 -5.85 2.30
N ILE A 87 -5.60 -5.42 3.56
CA ILE A 87 -5.75 -6.32 4.72
C ILE A 87 -7.18 -6.82 4.93
N TYR A 88 -8.16 -6.09 4.40
CA TYR A 88 -9.56 -6.40 4.61
C TYR A 88 -10.12 -7.27 3.47
N GLU A 89 -11.10 -8.11 3.82
CA GLU A 89 -11.94 -8.79 2.85
C GLU A 89 -13.27 -8.05 2.80
N PHE A 90 -13.45 -7.26 1.74
CA PHE A 90 -14.64 -6.46 1.53
C PHE A 90 -15.78 -7.30 0.96
N ASP A 91 -17.00 -6.98 1.36
CA ASP A 91 -18.24 -7.52 0.79
C ASP A 91 -19.26 -6.38 0.64
N ASN A 92 -20.30 -6.57 -0.19
CA ASN A 92 -21.39 -5.61 -0.41
C ASN A 92 -20.95 -4.13 -0.60
N VAL A 93 -19.89 -3.88 -1.37
CA VAL A 93 -19.35 -2.52 -1.60
C VAL A 93 -20.30 -1.71 -2.48
N GLU A 94 -20.84 -0.61 -1.95
CA GLU A 94 -21.64 0.34 -2.72
C GLU A 94 -20.76 1.39 -3.42
N THR A 95 -21.25 1.92 -4.55
CA THR A 95 -20.59 3.03 -5.25
C THR A 95 -20.52 4.28 -4.34
N PRO A 96 -19.33 4.86 -4.09
CA PRO A 96 -19.20 6.03 -3.23
C PRO A 96 -19.98 7.26 -3.72
N VAL A 97 -20.53 8.03 -2.80
CA VAL A 97 -21.37 9.22 -3.08
C VAL A 97 -20.62 10.50 -2.76
N PHE A 98 -20.41 11.34 -3.78
CA PHE A 98 -19.79 12.66 -3.64
C PHE A 98 -20.84 13.71 -3.27
N ASP A 99 -20.71 14.32 -2.09
CA ASP A 99 -21.58 15.40 -1.62
C ASP A 99 -20.92 16.75 -1.85
N ASP A 100 -21.32 17.43 -2.92
CA ASP A 100 -20.77 18.74 -3.32
C ASP A 100 -21.05 19.85 -2.29
N VAL A 101 -22.16 19.72 -1.54
CA VAL A 101 -22.57 20.72 -0.53
C VAL A 101 -21.74 20.57 0.73
N ALA A 102 -21.55 19.33 1.19
CA ALA A 102 -20.73 19.02 2.35
C ALA A 102 -19.22 18.98 2.02
N ARG A 103 -18.85 18.98 0.73
CA ARG A 103 -17.49 18.76 0.23
C ARG A 103 -16.91 17.50 0.86
N SER A 104 -17.62 16.39 0.72
CA SER A 104 -17.25 15.11 1.31
C SER A 104 -17.56 13.94 0.37
N ILE A 105 -17.00 12.77 0.68
CA ILE A 105 -17.29 11.51 -0.02
C ILE A 105 -17.82 10.51 1.00
N ASN A 106 -18.93 9.83 0.69
CA ASN A 106 -19.59 8.87 1.56
C ASN A 106 -19.46 7.45 1.02
N TYR A 107 -19.28 6.48 1.91
CA TYR A 107 -18.99 5.07 1.61
C TYR A 107 -19.87 4.14 2.42
N ASN A 108 -20.34 3.05 1.79
CA ASN A 108 -21.00 1.93 2.46
C ASN A 108 -20.46 0.61 1.95
N TYR A 109 -20.12 -0.30 2.85
CA TYR A 109 -19.54 -1.61 2.54
C TYR A 109 -19.48 -2.49 3.78
N ASP A 110 -19.26 -3.78 3.59
CA ASP A 110 -19.01 -4.72 4.68
C ASP A 110 -17.54 -5.16 4.70
N ILE A 111 -17.04 -5.51 5.88
CA ILE A 111 -15.76 -6.20 6.07
C ILE A 111 -16.02 -7.53 6.78
N LEU A 112 -15.51 -8.61 6.19
CA LEU A 112 -15.56 -9.94 6.78
C LEU A 112 -14.43 -10.15 7.80
N GLY A 113 -14.74 -10.79 8.93
CA GLY A 113 -13.74 -11.14 9.95
C GLY A 113 -13.15 -9.94 10.70
N TRP A 114 -13.94 -8.88 10.88
CA TRP A 114 -13.55 -7.66 11.62
C TRP A 114 -13.24 -7.92 13.10
N ALA A 115 -13.98 -8.83 13.74
CA ALA A 115 -13.75 -9.26 15.11
C ALA A 115 -13.38 -10.76 15.18
N LYS A 116 -12.43 -11.09 16.05
CA LYS A 116 -11.84 -12.45 16.17
C LYS A 116 -11.85 -12.95 17.61
N ILE A 117 -11.55 -14.23 17.83
CA ILE A 117 -11.44 -14.85 19.17
C ILE A 117 -10.04 -15.44 19.29
N ASP A 118 -9.10 -14.66 19.85
CA ASP A 118 -7.66 -14.96 19.78
C ASP A 118 -7.13 -15.61 21.07
N GLU A 119 -7.66 -15.23 22.25
CA GLU A 119 -7.25 -15.81 23.54
C GLU A 119 -8.30 -16.73 24.20
N ALA A 120 -7.85 -17.90 24.66
CA ALA A 120 -8.70 -18.95 25.25
C ALA A 120 -8.80 -18.91 26.79
N TYR A 121 -8.83 -17.72 27.41
CA TYR A 121 -9.00 -17.60 28.86
C TYR A 121 -10.38 -17.02 29.23
N ILE A 122 -11.33 -17.94 29.49
CA ILE A 122 -12.65 -17.71 30.10
C ILE A 122 -13.70 -17.06 29.17
N GLY A 123 -14.34 -17.90 28.35
CA GLY A 123 -15.48 -17.51 27.49
C GLY A 123 -15.08 -17.22 26.05
N ASP A 124 -16.07 -17.00 25.18
CA ASP A 124 -15.82 -16.54 23.82
C ASP A 124 -15.59 -15.02 23.87
N ILE A 125 -14.35 -14.61 24.17
CA ILE A 125 -13.92 -13.20 24.17
C ILE A 125 -13.60 -12.81 22.74
N TRP A 126 -14.35 -11.85 22.22
CA TRP A 126 -14.17 -11.28 20.91
C TRP A 126 -13.31 -10.04 21.00
N GLU A 127 -12.43 -9.88 20.03
CA GLU A 127 -11.43 -8.82 19.98
C GLU A 127 -11.50 -8.08 18.64
N ILE A 128 -11.35 -6.76 18.72
CA ILE A 128 -11.22 -5.86 17.57
C ILE A 128 -9.97 -5.03 17.81
N GLU A 129 -8.99 -5.16 16.91
CA GLU A 129 -7.79 -4.34 16.92
C GLU A 129 -8.10 -2.92 16.40
N LEU A 130 -7.51 -1.92 17.05
CA LEU A 130 -7.59 -0.52 16.66
C LEU A 130 -6.20 0.03 16.32
N PRO A 131 -6.13 1.16 15.59
CA PRO A 131 -4.87 1.87 15.39
C PRO A 131 -4.17 2.22 16.72
N ALA A 132 -2.84 2.19 16.72
CA ALA A 132 -2.02 2.40 17.92
C ALA A 132 -2.17 3.79 18.58
N ASP A 133 -2.76 4.75 17.88
CA ASP A 133 -3.05 6.10 18.37
C ASP A 133 -4.54 6.31 18.72
N ALA A 134 -5.36 5.26 18.66
CA ALA A 134 -6.76 5.29 19.03
C ALA A 134 -6.98 5.60 20.51
N VAL A 135 -7.83 6.60 20.76
CA VAL A 135 -8.25 7.01 22.09
C VAL A 135 -9.76 6.84 22.22
N LYS A 136 -10.20 6.10 23.24
CA LYS A 136 -11.62 6.01 23.57
C LYS A 136 -12.14 7.35 24.08
N ALA A 137 -13.02 7.98 23.30
CA ALA A 137 -13.63 9.26 23.61
C ALA A 137 -14.91 9.10 24.44
N ALA A 138 -15.73 8.08 24.15
CA ALA A 138 -16.96 7.81 24.87
C ALA A 138 -17.36 6.33 24.79
N GLN A 139 -18.23 5.91 25.71
CA GLN A 139 -18.90 4.62 25.66
C GLN A 139 -20.30 4.74 26.28
N TYR A 140 -21.31 4.19 25.60
CA TYR A 140 -22.66 4.04 26.11
C TYR A 140 -23.19 2.66 25.72
N GLN A 141 -23.34 1.77 26.70
CA GLN A 141 -23.72 0.36 26.47
C GLN A 141 -22.77 -0.31 25.45
N ASN A 142 -23.31 -0.79 24.33
CA ASN A 142 -22.60 -1.43 23.21
C ASN A 142 -22.09 -0.45 22.16
N PHE A 143 -22.22 0.87 22.38
CA PHE A 143 -21.70 1.92 21.51
C PHE A 143 -20.39 2.47 22.08
N LEU A 144 -19.32 2.42 21.29
CA LEU A 144 -18.01 2.96 21.64
C LEU A 144 -17.60 4.00 20.60
N VAL A 145 -17.04 5.12 21.07
CA VAL A 145 -16.53 6.16 20.18
C VAL A 145 -15.03 6.27 20.40
N PHE A 146 -14.27 6.15 19.31
CA PHE A 146 -12.83 6.29 19.26
C PHE A 146 -12.43 7.46 18.38
N VAL A 147 -11.31 8.08 18.72
CA VAL A 147 -10.71 9.16 17.95
C VAL A 147 -9.22 8.89 17.80
N TRP A 148 -8.70 9.05 16.59
CA TRP A 148 -7.26 9.00 16.30
C TRP A 148 -6.92 9.96 15.17
N SER A 149 -5.63 10.17 14.90
CA SER A 149 -5.23 11.14 13.87
C SER A 149 -3.86 10.81 13.31
N ASP A 150 -3.75 10.85 11.99
CA ASP A 150 -2.46 10.84 11.30
C ASP A 150 -2.01 12.27 10.95
N SER A 151 -1.12 12.42 9.96
CA SER A 151 -0.55 13.72 9.58
C SER A 151 -1.59 14.71 9.04
N GLU A 152 -2.69 14.24 8.47
CA GLU A 152 -3.63 15.08 7.70
C GLU A 152 -5.11 14.78 8.00
N THR A 153 -5.40 13.62 8.59
CA THR A 153 -6.76 13.16 8.86
C THR A 153 -7.00 12.99 10.36
N LEU A 154 -8.13 13.52 10.82
CA LEU A 154 -8.72 13.19 12.12
C LEU A 154 -9.82 12.14 11.90
N THR A 155 -9.69 10.98 12.53
CA THR A 155 -10.71 9.93 12.45
C THR A 155 -11.58 9.92 13.71
N ILE A 156 -12.90 9.87 13.51
CA ILE A 156 -13.90 9.63 14.55
C ILE A 156 -14.64 8.36 14.16
N SER A 157 -14.45 7.30 14.94
CA SER A 157 -15.03 5.98 14.67
C SER A 157 -16.03 5.60 15.76
N THR A 158 -17.24 5.24 15.34
CA THR A 158 -18.30 4.75 16.22
C THR A 158 -18.47 3.26 16.01
N THR A 159 -18.02 2.44 16.96
CA THR A 159 -18.20 1.00 16.94
C THR A 159 -19.47 0.63 17.70
N ILE A 160 -20.38 -0.09 17.04
CA ILE A 160 -21.62 -0.64 17.59
C ILE A 160 -21.45 -2.15 17.68
N LEU A 161 -21.28 -2.67 18.89
CA LEU A 161 -21.19 -4.11 19.12
C LEU A 161 -22.59 -4.75 19.13
N PRO A 162 -22.72 -6.08 18.95
CA PRO A 162 -24.02 -6.75 19.04
C PRO A 162 -24.76 -6.43 20.35
N GLU A 163 -26.09 -6.38 20.33
CA GLU A 163 -26.89 -6.11 21.54
C GLU A 163 -26.62 -7.12 22.68
N SER A 164 -26.25 -8.35 22.33
CA SER A 164 -25.89 -9.40 23.29
C SER A 164 -24.47 -9.27 23.85
N ALA A 165 -23.69 -8.27 23.42
CA ALA A 165 -22.33 -8.05 23.90
C ALA A 165 -22.33 -7.64 25.37
N THR A 166 -21.49 -8.32 26.15
CA THR A 166 -21.28 -8.07 27.58
C THR A 166 -19.79 -7.95 27.89
N ALA A 167 -19.45 -7.54 29.11
CA ALA A 167 -18.06 -7.39 29.55
C ALA A 167 -17.17 -6.57 28.59
N ILE A 168 -17.75 -5.52 28.00
CA ILE A 168 -17.07 -4.68 27.00
C ILE A 168 -15.96 -3.87 27.68
N SER A 169 -14.74 -4.04 27.20
CA SER A 169 -13.55 -3.31 27.64
C SER A 169 -12.72 -2.80 26.45
N PHE A 170 -11.84 -1.85 26.72
CA PHE A 170 -10.83 -1.39 25.78
C PHE A 170 -9.50 -1.34 26.52
N ASP A 171 -8.50 -2.04 26.00
CA ASP A 171 -7.13 -1.99 26.47
C ASP A 171 -6.34 -0.95 25.66
N PRO A 172 -5.91 0.17 26.26
CA PRO A 172 -5.18 1.22 25.56
C PRO A 172 -3.71 0.90 25.29
N ASP A 173 -3.14 -0.11 25.94
CA ASP A 173 -1.74 -0.52 25.74
C ASP A 173 -1.65 -1.55 24.61
N GLU A 174 -2.62 -2.46 24.51
CA GLU A 174 -2.72 -3.44 23.40
C GLU A 174 -3.53 -2.91 22.21
N HIS A 175 -4.24 -1.78 22.37
CA HIS A 175 -5.11 -1.18 21.35
C HIS A 175 -6.27 -2.07 20.90
N VAL A 176 -6.84 -2.85 21.82
CA VAL A 176 -7.88 -3.84 21.53
C VAL A 176 -9.18 -3.51 22.26
N ILE A 177 -10.32 -3.60 21.54
CA ILE A 177 -11.65 -3.70 22.15
C ILE A 177 -11.91 -5.17 22.42
N SER A 178 -12.24 -5.54 23.66
CA SER A 178 -12.67 -6.90 24.01
C SER A 178 -14.12 -6.91 24.46
N TYR A 179 -14.88 -7.93 24.09
CA TYR A 179 -16.27 -8.12 24.52
C TYR A 179 -16.65 -9.60 24.52
N VAL A 180 -17.70 -9.97 25.26
CA VAL A 180 -18.17 -11.35 25.38
C VAL A 180 -19.52 -11.49 24.69
N LEU A 181 -19.64 -12.48 23.81
CA LEU A 181 -20.92 -12.94 23.24
C LEU A 181 -21.36 -14.27 23.87
N PRO A 182 -22.66 -14.59 23.85
CA PRO A 182 -23.15 -15.90 24.26
C PRO A 182 -22.45 -17.02 23.47
N SER A 183 -21.93 -18.03 24.18
CA SER A 183 -21.17 -19.08 23.52
C SER A 183 -22.02 -19.87 22.54
N VAL A 184 -21.55 -19.93 21.29
CA VAL A 184 -22.16 -20.78 20.27
C VAL A 184 -21.70 -22.21 20.50
N THR A 185 -22.68 -23.11 20.64
CA THR A 185 -22.48 -24.56 20.69
C THR A 185 -23.28 -25.19 19.57
N GLY A 186 -22.82 -26.35 19.10
CA GLY A 186 -23.50 -27.06 18.01
C GLY A 186 -23.15 -28.53 18.01
N THR A 187 -23.98 -29.31 17.33
CA THR A 187 -23.67 -30.69 16.95
C THR A 187 -23.73 -30.79 15.43
N GLY A 188 -22.85 -31.57 14.83
CA GLY A 188 -22.78 -31.71 13.39
C GLY A 188 -21.37 -31.90 12.87
N THR A 189 -21.22 -31.81 11.55
CA THR A 189 -19.95 -32.00 10.88
C THR A 189 -19.21 -30.67 10.79
N PRO A 190 -17.96 -30.60 11.27
CA PRO A 190 -17.15 -29.40 11.06
C PRO A 190 -16.81 -29.25 9.59
N ARG A 191 -16.91 -28.03 9.09
CA ARG A 191 -16.60 -27.71 7.70
C ARG A 191 -16.04 -26.30 7.63
N ILE A 192 -14.93 -26.17 6.93
CA ILE A 192 -14.39 -24.89 6.52
C ILE A 192 -14.48 -24.78 5.00
N ASP A 193 -14.48 -23.55 4.51
CA ASP A 193 -14.35 -23.23 3.09
C ASP A 193 -13.19 -22.23 2.96
N PRO A 194 -11.96 -22.73 2.73
CA PRO A 194 -10.80 -21.88 2.62
C PRO A 194 -10.62 -21.36 1.19
N GLU A 195 -10.67 -20.05 1.03
CA GLU A 195 -10.25 -19.38 -0.18
C GLU A 195 -8.82 -18.86 -0.03
N ILE A 196 -7.98 -19.14 -1.01
CA ILE A 196 -6.61 -18.64 -1.07
C ILE A 196 -6.51 -17.72 -2.28
N LYS A 197 -6.48 -16.42 -2.04
CA LYS A 197 -6.16 -15.39 -3.05
C LYS A 197 -4.64 -15.23 -3.05
N TYR A 198 -4.00 -15.24 -4.22
CA TYR A 198 -2.55 -15.19 -4.30
C TYR A 198 -2.09 -14.55 -5.61
N LYS A 199 -0.89 -14.00 -5.58
CA LYS A 199 -0.25 -13.43 -6.76
C LYS A 199 0.24 -14.57 -7.65
N GLU A 200 -0.32 -14.67 -8.85
CA GLU A 200 0.08 -15.69 -9.83
C GLU A 200 1.49 -15.45 -10.36
N GLU A 201 1.96 -14.20 -10.34
CA GLU A 201 3.29 -13.80 -10.75
C GLU A 201 3.98 -12.97 -9.65
N VAL A 202 5.20 -13.34 -9.28
CA VAL A 202 5.94 -12.72 -8.17
C VAL A 202 7.25 -12.16 -8.69
N MET A 203 7.49 -10.87 -8.48
CA MET A 203 8.64 -10.16 -9.03
C MET A 203 9.88 -10.37 -8.17
N SER A 204 10.92 -11.02 -8.69
CA SER A 204 12.18 -11.21 -7.94
C SER A 204 12.85 -9.88 -7.56
N ALA A 205 12.62 -8.80 -8.31
CA ALA A 205 13.09 -7.45 -7.98
C ALA A 205 12.56 -6.94 -6.63
N MET A 206 11.36 -7.37 -6.24
CA MET A 206 10.65 -6.92 -5.05
C MET A 206 10.83 -7.86 -3.84
N TYR A 207 11.81 -8.78 -3.88
CA TYR A 207 11.92 -9.86 -2.89
C TYR A 207 11.99 -9.38 -1.43
N LYS A 208 12.59 -8.21 -1.16
CA LYS A 208 12.63 -7.58 0.17
C LYS A 208 11.27 -7.04 0.59
N VAL A 209 10.54 -6.47 -0.37
CA VAL A 209 9.26 -5.77 -0.17
C VAL A 209 8.17 -6.73 0.28
N TYR A 210 8.14 -7.96 -0.26
CA TYR A 210 7.17 -8.98 0.13
C TYR A 210 7.23 -9.37 1.63
N GLY A 211 8.36 -9.13 2.31
CA GLY A 211 8.52 -9.40 3.74
C GLY A 211 8.14 -8.24 4.66
N ILE A 212 7.78 -7.08 4.11
CA ILE A 212 7.47 -5.86 4.87
C ILE A 212 5.96 -5.69 4.94
N GLN A 213 5.38 -5.91 6.13
CA GLN A 213 3.93 -5.89 6.34
C GLN A 213 3.30 -4.52 6.03
N ASP A 214 3.97 -3.43 6.41
CA ASP A 214 3.48 -2.05 6.24
C ASP A 214 3.40 -1.59 4.77
N LEU A 215 3.97 -2.35 3.83
CA LEU A 215 3.96 -2.01 2.40
C LEU A 215 2.88 -2.74 1.61
N GLU A 216 2.06 -3.58 2.26
CA GLU A 216 0.88 -4.23 1.67
C GLU A 216 1.15 -5.10 0.42
N PHE A 217 2.41 -5.42 0.12
CA PHE A 217 2.79 -6.24 -1.04
C PHE A 217 2.61 -7.74 -0.82
N TRP A 218 1.77 -8.21 0.11
CA TRP A 218 1.58 -9.61 0.47
C TRP A 218 1.51 -10.58 -0.73
N LEU A 219 2.00 -11.81 -0.56
CA LEU A 219 2.03 -12.83 -1.61
C LEU A 219 0.69 -13.56 -1.75
N ALA A 220 0.07 -13.88 -0.62
CA ALA A 220 -1.26 -14.49 -0.58
C ALA A 220 -2.07 -13.98 0.60
N LYS A 221 -3.39 -14.07 0.46
CA LYS A 221 -4.42 -13.83 1.46
C LYS A 221 -5.24 -15.09 1.62
N THR A 222 -5.55 -15.46 2.85
CA THR A 222 -6.47 -16.57 3.13
C THR A 222 -7.73 -16.08 3.79
N VAL A 223 -8.86 -16.49 3.22
CA VAL A 223 -10.19 -16.20 3.74
C VAL A 223 -10.79 -17.55 4.14
N VAL A 224 -10.77 -17.84 5.45
CA VAL A 224 -11.22 -19.13 5.99
C VAL A 224 -12.59 -18.93 6.66
N LYS A 225 -13.65 -19.42 6.01
CA LYS A 225 -15.01 -19.36 6.55
C LYS A 225 -15.41 -20.68 7.20
N ASN A 226 -15.93 -20.62 8.43
CA ASN A 226 -16.59 -21.79 9.03
C ASN A 226 -18.00 -21.95 8.44
N THR A 227 -18.13 -22.84 7.46
CA THR A 227 -19.40 -23.16 6.80
C THR A 227 -20.14 -24.34 7.44
N GLY A 228 -19.58 -24.90 8.51
CA GLY A 228 -20.19 -25.97 9.28
C GLY A 228 -21.26 -25.48 10.26
N THR A 229 -21.75 -26.40 11.09
CA THR A 229 -22.75 -26.11 12.14
C THR A 229 -22.18 -26.17 13.55
N VAL A 230 -20.86 -26.35 13.68
CA VAL A 230 -20.14 -26.45 14.96
C VAL A 230 -18.97 -25.48 14.97
N PRO A 231 -18.64 -24.88 16.13
CA PRO A 231 -17.42 -24.09 16.26
C PRO A 231 -16.18 -24.98 16.08
N ILE A 232 -15.14 -24.44 15.45
CA ILE A 232 -13.81 -25.04 15.41
C ILE A 232 -12.91 -24.32 16.42
N GLN A 233 -11.88 -25.02 16.91
CA GLN A 233 -10.91 -24.51 17.88
C GLN A 233 -9.50 -24.60 17.32
N ASP A 234 -8.58 -23.83 17.91
CA ASP A 234 -7.15 -23.84 17.57
C ASP A 234 -6.88 -23.76 16.06
N LEU A 235 -7.60 -22.89 15.34
CA LEU A 235 -7.39 -22.71 13.91
C LEU A 235 -6.00 -22.10 13.72
N LYS A 236 -5.18 -22.79 12.92
CA LYS A 236 -3.81 -22.41 12.60
C LYS A 236 -3.64 -22.40 11.09
N VAL A 237 -3.08 -21.32 10.61
CA VAL A 237 -2.84 -21.10 9.19
C VAL A 237 -1.34 -20.90 9.00
N SER A 238 -0.71 -21.81 8.26
CA SER A 238 0.74 -21.79 8.00
C SER A 238 1.00 -21.96 6.51
N TYR A 239 2.09 -21.41 6.01
CA TYR A 239 2.45 -21.52 4.61
C TYR A 239 3.91 -21.91 4.43
N LYS A 240 4.24 -22.35 3.22
CA LYS A 240 5.62 -22.55 2.78
C LYS A 240 5.73 -22.41 1.26
N ILE A 241 6.89 -22.00 0.78
CA ILE A 241 7.20 -21.84 -0.65
C ILE A 241 8.31 -22.83 -0.97
N THR A 242 8.05 -23.76 -1.88
CA THR A 242 9.04 -24.80 -2.25
C THR A 242 10.37 -24.14 -2.64
N GLU A 243 11.49 -24.70 -2.16
CA GLU A 243 12.89 -24.21 -2.32
C GLU A 243 13.29 -22.96 -1.52
N TYR A 244 12.40 -21.97 -1.37
CA TYR A 244 12.78 -20.66 -0.80
C TYR A 244 12.34 -20.43 0.65
N VAL A 245 11.21 -21.01 1.04
CA VAL A 245 10.71 -21.03 2.42
C VAL A 245 10.34 -22.50 2.71
N PRO A 246 11.32 -23.37 3.00
CA PRO A 246 11.12 -24.83 2.98
C PRO A 246 10.37 -25.37 4.20
N ASP A 247 10.47 -24.66 5.33
CA ASP A 247 9.79 -24.99 6.58
C ASP A 247 8.43 -24.29 6.66
N TRP A 248 7.50 -24.88 7.41
CA TRP A 248 6.24 -24.22 7.72
C TRP A 248 6.48 -22.97 8.55
N THR A 249 5.86 -21.86 8.16
CA THR A 249 5.87 -20.65 8.98
C THR A 249 5.21 -20.88 10.33
N THR A 250 5.62 -20.08 11.33
CA THR A 250 4.92 -20.00 12.61
C THR A 250 3.52 -19.44 12.35
N PRO A 251 2.45 -20.20 12.61
CA PRO A 251 1.09 -19.75 12.34
C PRO A 251 0.61 -18.76 13.41
N GLU A 252 -0.19 -17.80 13.00
CA GLU A 252 -1.15 -17.18 13.91
C GLU A 252 -2.18 -18.24 14.34
N THR A 253 -2.61 -18.16 15.59
CA THR A 253 -3.51 -19.16 16.19
C THR A 253 -4.77 -18.47 16.67
N TYR A 254 -5.91 -18.94 16.17
CA TYR A 254 -7.23 -18.48 16.55
C TYR A 254 -7.86 -19.48 17.50
N ALA A 255 -8.17 -19.05 18.73
CA ALA A 255 -8.67 -19.94 19.78
C ALA A 255 -10.00 -20.60 19.37
N LYS A 256 -10.88 -19.86 18.70
CA LYS A 256 -12.19 -20.36 18.26
C LYS A 256 -12.69 -19.65 17.01
N VAL A 257 -13.33 -20.39 16.11
CA VAL A 257 -14.07 -19.83 14.97
C VAL A 257 -15.49 -20.39 14.96
N VAL A 258 -16.48 -19.54 15.20
CA VAL A 258 -17.90 -19.94 15.29
C VAL A 258 -18.51 -20.17 13.90
N PRO A 259 -19.61 -20.94 13.78
CA PRO A 259 -20.33 -21.08 12.51
C PRO A 259 -20.67 -19.73 11.87
N GLY A 260 -20.34 -19.55 10.60
CA GLY A 260 -20.55 -18.32 9.84
C GLY A 260 -19.43 -17.29 9.95
N GLN A 261 -18.54 -17.39 10.94
CA GLN A 261 -17.39 -16.49 11.08
C GLN A 261 -16.35 -16.74 9.99
N THR A 262 -15.67 -15.66 9.61
CA THR A 262 -14.58 -15.64 8.63
C THR A 262 -13.30 -15.16 9.32
N ILE A 263 -12.19 -15.81 9.03
CA ILE A 263 -10.84 -15.37 9.43
C ILE A 263 -10.06 -15.00 8.17
N VAL A 264 -9.40 -13.85 8.20
CA VAL A 264 -8.60 -13.31 7.11
C VAL A 264 -7.16 -13.12 7.57
N ASP A 265 -6.21 -13.75 6.86
CA ASP A 265 -4.76 -13.64 7.10
C ASP A 265 -4.03 -13.24 5.82
N LEU A 266 -2.93 -12.49 5.98
CA LEU A 266 -2.03 -12.10 4.90
C LEU A 266 -0.64 -12.72 5.04
N TYR A 267 -0.04 -13.12 3.92
CA TYR A 267 1.25 -13.78 3.89
C TYR A 267 2.34 -12.86 3.32
N TYR A 268 3.33 -12.60 4.15
CA TYR A 268 4.48 -11.76 3.85
C TYR A 268 5.77 -12.59 3.86
N PRO A 269 6.13 -13.26 2.74
CA PRO A 269 7.27 -14.16 2.71
C PRO A 269 8.60 -13.41 2.71
N CYS A 270 9.51 -13.84 3.58
CA CYS A 270 10.92 -13.44 3.54
C CYS A 270 11.68 -14.28 2.50
N LEU A 271 11.68 -13.83 1.24
CA LEU A 271 12.43 -14.49 0.17
C LEU A 271 13.95 -14.25 0.32
N PRO A 272 14.82 -15.24 0.05
CA PRO A 272 16.27 -15.03 0.10
C PRO A 272 16.77 -14.30 -1.15
N SER A 273 17.91 -13.61 -1.05
CA SER A 273 18.48 -12.82 -2.15
C SER A 273 18.81 -13.60 -3.43
N GLY A 274 18.98 -14.92 -3.35
CA GLY A 274 19.24 -15.79 -4.50
C GLY A 274 18.15 -15.75 -5.58
N VAL A 275 16.92 -15.28 -5.27
CA VAL A 275 15.89 -15.05 -6.29
C VAL A 275 16.31 -14.00 -7.32
N THR A 276 17.22 -13.08 -6.96
CA THR A 276 17.70 -12.03 -7.86
C THR A 276 18.60 -12.54 -8.99
N GLU A 277 19.05 -13.80 -8.93
CA GLU A 277 19.83 -14.43 -9.99
C GLU A 277 18.95 -14.94 -11.15
N LEU A 278 17.63 -14.96 -10.98
CA LEU A 278 16.70 -15.42 -12.01
C LEU A 278 16.62 -14.41 -13.15
N THR A 279 16.87 -14.89 -14.37
CA THR A 279 16.74 -14.10 -15.61
C THR A 279 15.48 -14.45 -16.40
N THR A 280 14.84 -15.57 -16.06
CA THR A 280 13.60 -16.05 -16.68
C THR A 280 12.64 -16.52 -15.60
N LYS A 281 11.36 -16.57 -15.93
CA LYS A 281 10.32 -17.03 -15.00
C LYS A 281 10.43 -18.52 -14.70
N ARG A 282 10.05 -18.90 -13.49
CA ARG A 282 10.07 -20.29 -13.00
C ARG A 282 8.80 -20.59 -12.19
N PRO A 283 8.13 -21.72 -12.42
CA PRO A 283 6.99 -22.13 -11.59
C PRO A 283 7.45 -22.60 -10.21
N LEU A 284 6.73 -22.16 -9.18
CA LEU A 284 6.88 -22.59 -7.79
C LEU A 284 5.53 -23.03 -7.22
N GLU A 285 5.58 -23.69 -6.06
CA GLU A 285 4.39 -24.08 -5.31
C GLU A 285 4.32 -23.31 -3.99
N LEU A 286 3.16 -22.68 -3.77
CA LEU A 286 2.72 -22.21 -2.46
C LEU A 286 1.88 -23.31 -1.84
N LEU A 287 2.30 -23.77 -0.67
CA LEU A 287 1.56 -24.73 0.13
C LEU A 287 1.00 -24.01 1.34
N VAL A 288 -0.31 -24.07 1.51
CA VAL A 288 -1.03 -23.50 2.64
C VAL A 288 -1.61 -24.64 3.46
N ARG A 289 -1.24 -24.73 4.72
CA ARG A 289 -1.74 -25.72 5.66
C ARG A 289 -2.65 -25.04 6.67
N ILE A 290 -3.87 -25.56 6.73
CA ILE A 290 -4.92 -25.15 7.64
C ILE A 290 -5.16 -26.30 8.61
N GLN A 291 -4.95 -26.06 9.89
CA GLN A 291 -5.17 -27.04 10.95
C GLN A 291 -6.19 -26.49 11.94
N TYR A 292 -7.09 -27.33 12.43
CA TYR A 292 -8.05 -26.95 13.47
C TYR A 292 -8.52 -28.17 14.25
N THR A 293 -9.12 -27.96 15.41
CA THR A 293 -9.60 -29.01 16.31
C THR A 293 -11.11 -28.92 16.51
N VAL A 294 -11.74 -30.08 16.70
CA VAL A 294 -13.16 -30.20 17.06
C VAL A 294 -13.29 -31.32 18.08
N GLY A 295 -13.51 -30.94 19.33
CA GLY A 295 -13.36 -31.87 20.45
C GLY A 295 -11.93 -32.42 20.50
N ALA A 296 -11.78 -33.74 20.60
CA ALA A 296 -10.46 -34.39 20.66
C ALA A 296 -9.82 -34.65 19.27
N LYS A 297 -10.51 -34.32 18.17
CA LYS A 297 -10.04 -34.63 16.82
C LYS A 297 -9.43 -33.40 16.16
N THR A 298 -8.23 -33.58 15.61
CA THR A 298 -7.56 -32.60 14.74
C THR A 298 -7.89 -32.88 13.28
N TYR A 299 -8.11 -31.80 12.53
CA TYR A 299 -8.28 -31.78 11.09
C TYR A 299 -7.12 -31.01 10.47
N GLU A 300 -6.70 -31.45 9.28
CA GLU A 300 -5.67 -30.79 8.50
C GLU A 300 -6.09 -30.82 7.04
N GLU A 301 -5.96 -29.67 6.39
CA GLU A 301 -6.08 -29.52 4.96
C GLU A 301 -4.84 -28.80 4.43
N ILE A 302 -4.30 -29.28 3.30
CA ILE A 302 -3.21 -28.62 2.59
C ILE A 302 -3.73 -28.20 1.22
N VAL A 303 -3.87 -26.90 1.03
CA VAL A 303 -4.18 -26.30 -0.26
C VAL A 303 -2.88 -26.01 -0.99
N ARG A 304 -2.82 -26.37 -2.27
CA ARG A 304 -1.65 -26.16 -3.13
C ARG A 304 -2.01 -25.17 -4.22
N LYS A 305 -1.25 -24.09 -4.32
CA LYS A 305 -1.31 -23.11 -5.39
C LYS A 305 0.02 -23.10 -6.15
N ARG A 306 -0.04 -22.76 -7.44
CA ARG A 306 1.14 -22.60 -8.29
C ARG A 306 1.22 -21.14 -8.70
N PHE A 307 2.41 -20.57 -8.62
CA PHE A 307 2.70 -19.23 -9.08
C PHE A 307 4.04 -19.22 -9.82
N GLU A 308 4.30 -18.18 -10.59
CA GLU A 308 5.56 -17.97 -11.29
C GLU A 308 6.42 -16.95 -10.55
N LEU A 309 7.63 -17.34 -10.17
CA LEU A 309 8.66 -16.39 -9.74
C LEU A 309 9.34 -15.84 -10.99
N LEU A 310 9.21 -14.55 -11.21
CA LEU A 310 9.66 -13.88 -12.43
C LEU A 310 11.15 -13.55 -12.38
N GLY A 311 11.75 -13.34 -13.56
CA GLY A 311 13.12 -12.87 -13.66
C GLY A 311 13.30 -11.47 -13.05
N ILE A 312 14.53 -11.13 -12.67
CA ILE A 312 14.90 -9.90 -11.95
C ILE A 312 14.53 -8.61 -12.69
N ASN A 313 14.43 -8.64 -14.02
CA ASN A 313 14.00 -7.51 -14.83
C ASN A 313 12.48 -7.44 -15.08
N SER A 314 11.69 -8.38 -14.57
CA SER A 314 10.25 -8.39 -14.86
C SER A 314 9.49 -7.51 -13.87
N PHE A 315 8.63 -6.64 -14.40
CA PHE A 315 7.73 -5.82 -13.63
C PHE A 315 6.29 -6.10 -14.03
N VAL A 316 5.43 -6.44 -13.07
CA VAL A 316 4.00 -6.63 -13.25
C VAL A 316 3.32 -5.36 -12.79
N TRP A 317 2.55 -4.70 -13.66
CA TRP A 317 2.01 -3.38 -13.36
C TRP A 317 0.85 -3.40 -12.37
N SER A 318 0.09 -4.49 -12.32
CA SER A 318 -0.98 -4.66 -11.34
C SER A 318 -1.27 -6.12 -11.06
N TYR A 319 -1.61 -6.40 -9.80
CA TYR A 319 -2.11 -7.69 -9.35
C TYR A 319 -3.63 -7.75 -9.23
N LEU A 320 -4.32 -6.65 -9.50
CA LEU A 320 -5.77 -6.58 -9.35
C LEU A 320 -6.44 -7.49 -10.38
N GLY A 321 -7.20 -8.48 -9.89
CA GLY A 321 -8.06 -9.31 -10.72
C GLY A 321 -9.20 -8.49 -11.32
N PRO A 322 -9.89 -8.96 -12.39
CA PRO A 322 -11.03 -8.24 -12.97
C PRO A 322 -12.16 -7.93 -11.98
N GLU A 323 -12.34 -8.77 -10.96
CA GLU A 323 -13.30 -8.57 -9.87
C GLU A 323 -12.88 -7.47 -8.88
N GLU A 324 -11.58 -7.16 -8.84
CA GLU A 324 -11.02 -6.09 -8.04
C GLU A 324 -10.78 -4.83 -8.91
N SER A 325 -10.52 -4.95 -10.20
CA SER A 325 -10.23 -3.80 -11.06
C SER A 325 -11.49 -3.00 -11.42
N THR A 326 -11.44 -1.70 -11.19
CA THR A 326 -12.38 -0.69 -11.70
C THR A 326 -12.11 -0.36 -13.17
N GLY A 327 -11.02 -0.87 -13.76
CA GLY A 327 -10.57 -0.54 -15.11
C GLY A 327 -9.93 0.85 -15.25
N SER A 328 -9.65 1.53 -14.13
CA SER A 328 -8.97 2.83 -14.12
C SER A 328 -7.47 2.71 -14.44
N TRP A 329 -6.84 3.81 -14.88
CA TRP A 329 -5.39 3.87 -15.07
C TRP A 329 -4.63 3.48 -13.78
N TYR A 330 -5.09 3.96 -12.62
CA TYR A 330 -4.51 3.62 -11.32
C TYR A 330 -4.52 2.12 -11.05
N ASP A 331 -5.62 1.42 -11.38
CA ASP A 331 -5.67 -0.03 -11.19
C ASP A 331 -4.75 -0.78 -12.16
N TYR A 332 -4.53 -0.26 -13.37
CA TYR A 332 -3.56 -0.86 -14.31
C TYR A 332 -2.12 -0.73 -13.81
N PHE A 333 -1.82 0.31 -13.03
CA PHE A 333 -0.47 0.65 -12.56
C PHE A 333 -0.32 0.52 -11.03
N ASP A 334 -1.17 -0.26 -10.36
CA ASP A 334 -1.22 -0.39 -8.90
C ASP A 334 0.13 -0.73 -8.23
N ASN A 335 0.96 -1.55 -8.90
CA ASN A 335 2.28 -1.93 -8.39
C ASN A 335 3.36 -0.87 -8.62
N VAL A 336 3.06 0.30 -9.20
CA VAL A 336 4.02 1.38 -9.50
C VAL A 336 4.94 1.73 -8.32
N TRP A 337 4.42 1.62 -7.08
CA TRP A 337 5.16 1.85 -5.84
C TRP A 337 6.35 0.92 -5.64
N GLY A 338 6.42 -0.20 -6.37
CA GLY A 338 7.54 -1.13 -6.42
C GLY A 338 8.67 -0.72 -7.36
N LEU A 339 8.48 0.23 -8.29
CA LEU A 339 9.51 0.67 -9.23
C LEU A 339 10.84 1.15 -8.60
N PRO A 340 10.87 1.79 -7.41
CA PRO A 340 12.13 2.24 -6.80
C PRO A 340 13.17 1.13 -6.58
N VAL A 341 12.78 -0.15 -6.60
CA VAL A 341 13.73 -1.28 -6.51
C VAL A 341 14.67 -1.36 -7.72
N PHE A 342 14.34 -0.72 -8.84
CA PHE A 342 15.20 -0.71 -10.04
C PHE A 342 16.24 0.42 -10.03
N VAL A 343 16.08 1.42 -9.15
CA VAL A 343 16.94 2.61 -9.14
C VAL A 343 18.18 2.36 -8.25
N THR A 344 19.21 1.74 -8.82
CA THR A 344 20.37 1.23 -8.06
C THR A 344 21.54 2.22 -7.98
N THR A 345 21.44 3.24 -7.12
CA THR A 345 22.44 4.33 -6.99
C THR A 345 23.84 3.87 -6.55
N ASN A 346 23.93 2.73 -5.88
CA ASN A 346 25.17 2.18 -5.32
C ASN A 346 25.82 1.08 -6.18
N GLU A 347 25.21 0.70 -7.32
CA GLU A 347 25.83 -0.28 -8.23
C GLU A 347 27.15 0.27 -8.76
N VAL A 348 28.20 -0.54 -8.71
CA VAL A 348 29.59 -0.11 -8.93
C VAL A 348 29.80 0.53 -10.31
N THR A 349 29.23 -0.06 -11.35
CA THR A 349 29.39 0.40 -12.74
C THR A 349 28.73 1.76 -12.94
N LEU A 350 27.47 1.88 -12.53
CA LEU A 350 26.70 3.12 -12.55
C LEU A 350 27.36 4.20 -11.71
N ASN A 351 27.70 3.89 -10.46
CA ASN A 351 28.22 4.87 -9.51
C ASN A 351 29.54 5.48 -10.00
N ARG A 352 30.42 4.66 -10.57
CA ARG A 352 31.64 5.12 -11.24
C ARG A 352 31.30 6.00 -12.44
N PHE A 353 30.38 5.57 -13.30
CA PHE A 353 29.98 6.31 -14.49
C PHE A 353 29.44 7.71 -14.15
N ALA A 354 28.57 7.83 -13.15
CA ALA A 354 28.04 9.11 -12.69
C ALA A 354 29.10 10.04 -12.07
N LYS A 355 30.04 9.48 -11.28
CA LYS A 355 31.14 10.25 -10.68
C LYS A 355 32.16 10.72 -11.71
N GLU A 356 32.43 9.93 -12.73
CA GLU A 356 33.27 10.31 -13.87
C GLU A 356 32.60 11.41 -14.69
N ALA A 357 31.30 11.25 -15.01
CA ALA A 357 30.50 12.24 -15.72
C ALA A 357 30.59 13.63 -15.06
N THR A 358 30.47 13.68 -13.72
CA THR A 358 30.49 14.93 -12.96
C THR A 358 31.88 15.41 -12.59
N SER A 359 32.94 14.61 -12.79
CA SER A 359 34.32 14.96 -12.42
C SER A 359 34.47 15.51 -11.00
N GLY A 360 33.65 15.02 -10.05
CA GLY A 360 33.69 15.45 -8.65
C GLY A 360 32.98 16.77 -8.33
N ILE A 361 32.05 17.25 -9.18
CA ILE A 361 31.14 18.34 -8.80
C ILE A 361 30.43 17.95 -7.49
N GLY A 362 30.52 18.82 -6.47
CA GLY A 362 29.76 18.66 -5.23
C GLY A 362 28.29 19.01 -5.43
N ALA A 363 27.54 18.11 -6.08
CA ALA A 363 26.16 18.36 -6.50
C ALA A 363 25.24 18.78 -5.34
N CYS A 364 25.48 18.26 -4.14
CA CYS A 364 24.71 18.58 -2.94
C CYS A 364 25.07 19.92 -2.26
N LEU A 365 26.04 20.67 -2.77
CA LEU A 365 26.54 21.89 -2.11
C LEU A 365 25.73 23.16 -2.44
N SER A 366 25.13 23.24 -3.63
CA SER A 366 24.26 24.35 -4.04
C SER A 366 23.38 23.95 -5.22
N ASP A 367 22.32 24.71 -5.47
CA ASP A 367 21.42 24.48 -6.61
C ASP A 367 22.17 24.61 -7.94
N GLU A 368 23.10 25.56 -8.08
CA GLU A 368 23.92 25.72 -9.28
C GLU A 368 24.89 24.55 -9.48
N ALA A 369 25.43 24.00 -8.39
CA ALA A 369 26.26 22.80 -8.47
C ALA A 369 25.44 21.56 -8.86
N ALA A 370 24.21 21.45 -8.36
CA ALA A 370 23.27 20.40 -8.75
C ALA A 370 22.93 20.46 -10.24
N VAL A 371 22.58 21.64 -10.77
CA VAL A 371 22.27 21.81 -12.21
C VAL A 371 23.46 21.45 -13.10
N ARG A 372 24.67 21.85 -12.73
CA ARG A 372 25.88 21.45 -13.48
C ARG A 372 26.13 19.94 -13.43
N ALA A 373 25.84 19.29 -12.30
CA ALA A 373 25.97 17.84 -12.19
C ALA A 373 24.92 17.11 -13.03
N MET A 374 23.66 17.57 -13.02
CA MET A 374 22.58 17.06 -13.86
C MET A 374 22.95 17.16 -15.35
N GLU A 375 23.35 18.35 -15.80
CA GLU A 375 23.78 18.59 -17.18
C GLU A 375 24.97 17.69 -17.56
N ALA A 376 25.96 17.53 -16.67
CA ALA A 376 27.10 16.66 -16.93
C ALA A 376 26.71 15.18 -17.06
N CYS A 377 25.81 14.69 -16.22
CA CYS A 377 25.25 13.34 -16.32
C CYS A 377 24.51 13.15 -17.66
N TYR A 378 23.60 14.07 -18.01
CA TYR A 378 22.82 14.03 -19.25
C TYR A 378 23.72 14.06 -20.49
N ASN A 379 24.68 14.99 -20.53
CA ASN A 379 25.61 15.13 -21.65
C ASN A 379 26.51 13.89 -21.79
N THR A 380 26.85 13.23 -20.68
CA THR A 380 27.63 11.97 -20.73
C THR A 380 26.82 10.81 -21.30
N ILE A 381 25.52 10.73 -20.97
CA ILE A 381 24.58 9.77 -21.60
C ILE A 381 24.53 10.00 -23.11
N CYS A 382 24.36 11.26 -23.54
CA CYS A 382 24.33 11.63 -24.96
C CYS A 382 25.66 11.33 -25.67
N ALA A 383 26.79 11.69 -25.05
CA ALA A 383 28.13 11.47 -25.60
C ALA A 383 28.47 9.97 -25.73
N ARG A 384 27.91 9.13 -24.85
CA ARG A 384 28.02 7.67 -24.93
C ARG A 384 27.14 7.08 -26.04
N GLY A 385 26.22 7.86 -26.62
CA GLY A 385 25.31 7.41 -27.67
C GLY A 385 24.20 6.50 -27.15
N ILE A 386 23.84 6.62 -25.86
CA ILE A 386 22.70 5.90 -25.31
C ILE A 386 21.43 6.48 -25.94
N GLY A 387 20.58 5.61 -26.49
CA GLY A 387 19.39 6.04 -27.23
C GLY A 387 18.07 5.49 -26.69
N TYR A 388 16.98 6.16 -27.04
CA TYR A 388 15.63 5.66 -26.80
C TYR A 388 15.28 4.49 -27.73
N ILE A 389 14.67 3.46 -27.17
CA ILE A 389 14.06 2.34 -27.88
C ILE A 389 12.66 2.07 -27.35
N THR A 390 11.83 1.40 -28.16
CA THR A 390 10.53 0.90 -27.72
C THR A 390 10.65 -0.53 -27.20
N GLU A 391 9.79 -0.89 -26.24
CA GLU A 391 9.71 -2.24 -25.69
C GLU A 391 9.47 -3.29 -26.80
N PRO A 392 10.12 -4.48 -26.75
CA PRO A 392 9.83 -5.56 -27.67
C PRO A 392 8.37 -6.05 -27.55
N SER A 393 7.70 -6.29 -28.67
CA SER A 393 6.28 -6.69 -28.73
C SER A 393 5.95 -8.06 -28.10
N GLY A 394 6.94 -8.79 -27.57
CA GLY A 394 6.81 -10.17 -27.09
C GLY A 394 6.76 -10.36 -25.57
N TYR A 395 6.90 -9.30 -24.76
CA TYR A 395 6.75 -9.40 -23.30
C TYR A 395 5.28 -9.39 -22.84
N TRP A 396 4.35 -9.01 -23.73
CA TRP A 396 2.93 -8.92 -23.47
C TRP A 396 2.24 -10.29 -23.43
N ALA A 397 1.76 -10.69 -22.24
CA ALA A 397 0.78 -11.76 -22.09
C ALA A 397 -0.16 -11.48 -20.91
N GLY A 398 -1.31 -10.83 -21.14
CA GLY A 398 -2.39 -10.72 -20.15
C GLY A 398 -2.80 -9.30 -19.78
N GLY A 399 -4.08 -9.13 -19.42
CA GLY A 399 -4.80 -7.85 -19.38
C GLY A 399 -4.33 -6.78 -18.41
N THR A 400 -3.42 -7.08 -17.47
CA THR A 400 -2.84 -6.08 -16.54
C THR A 400 -1.43 -5.62 -16.93
N GLY A 401 -0.79 -6.26 -17.90
CA GLY A 401 0.51 -5.86 -18.46
C GLY A 401 1.72 -6.17 -17.58
N SER A 402 2.80 -6.63 -18.22
CA SER A 402 4.13 -6.72 -17.62
C SER A 402 5.16 -6.07 -18.55
N GLN A 403 6.24 -5.55 -17.98
CA GLN A 403 7.32 -4.91 -18.70
C GLN A 403 8.67 -5.47 -18.28
N TYR A 404 9.59 -5.57 -19.23
CA TYR A 404 11.00 -5.77 -18.92
C TYR A 404 11.62 -4.42 -18.57
N ILE A 405 12.01 -4.23 -17.31
CA ILE A 405 12.68 -3.02 -16.84
C ILE A 405 14.18 -3.30 -16.69
N GLN A 406 14.98 -2.50 -17.38
CA GLN A 406 16.43 -2.55 -17.30
C GLN A 406 16.91 -1.91 -15.99
N TYR A 407 17.87 -2.56 -15.34
CA TYR A 407 18.64 -1.87 -14.33
C TYR A 407 19.58 -0.85 -14.99
N PRO A 408 19.99 0.22 -14.28
CA PRO A 408 20.87 1.25 -14.85
C PRO A 408 22.12 0.68 -15.54
N LYS A 409 22.74 -0.35 -14.96
CA LYS A 409 23.87 -1.04 -15.57
C LYS A 409 23.52 -1.69 -16.92
N ASP A 410 22.37 -2.34 -17.02
CA ASP A 410 21.91 -2.98 -18.26
C ASP A 410 21.72 -1.92 -19.35
N THR A 411 21.13 -0.77 -19.02
CA THR A 411 20.97 0.36 -19.94
C THR A 411 22.31 0.91 -20.42
N LEU A 412 23.31 1.01 -19.52
CA LEU A 412 24.68 1.42 -19.87
C LEU A 412 25.41 0.40 -20.76
N ASP A 413 25.15 -0.88 -20.57
CA ASP A 413 25.76 -1.98 -21.33
C ASP A 413 25.12 -2.11 -22.72
N ARG A 414 23.79 -1.93 -22.82
CA ARG A 414 23.05 -2.00 -24.08
C ARG A 414 23.11 -0.71 -24.91
N ASN A 415 23.49 0.41 -24.30
CA ASN A 415 23.42 1.76 -24.87
C ASN A 415 22.01 2.12 -25.40
N ALA A 416 20.96 1.57 -24.79
CA ALA A 416 19.60 1.87 -25.16
C ALA A 416 18.60 1.50 -24.05
N GLY A 417 17.52 2.26 -23.94
CA GLY A 417 16.45 1.99 -22.99
C GLY A 417 15.09 2.55 -23.44
N THR A 418 14.02 2.02 -22.87
CA THR A 418 12.68 2.62 -22.95
C THR A 418 12.59 3.91 -22.11
N CYS A 419 11.42 4.57 -22.10
CA CYS A 419 11.22 5.79 -21.32
C CYS A 419 11.52 5.55 -19.84
N ILE A 420 10.99 4.45 -19.29
CA ILE A 420 11.22 4.07 -17.90
C ILE A 420 12.67 3.66 -17.62
N ASP A 421 13.32 2.92 -18.52
CA ASP A 421 14.74 2.53 -18.35
C ASP A 421 15.67 3.74 -18.29
N LEU A 422 15.42 4.73 -19.15
CA LEU A 422 16.22 5.96 -19.22
C LEU A 422 15.94 6.88 -18.03
N ALA A 423 14.68 6.96 -17.58
CA ALA A 423 14.33 7.68 -16.37
C ALA A 423 14.98 7.06 -15.13
N ILE A 424 14.94 5.73 -15.00
CA ILE A 424 15.62 4.98 -13.93
C ILE A 424 17.13 5.21 -13.98
N LEU A 425 17.76 5.12 -15.17
CA LEU A 425 19.18 5.39 -15.33
C LEU A 425 19.54 6.80 -14.83
N TYR A 426 18.78 7.82 -15.24
CA TYR A 426 19.07 9.20 -14.91
C TYR A 426 18.87 9.51 -13.42
N CYS A 427 17.77 9.03 -12.83
CA CYS A 427 17.54 9.08 -11.37
C CYS A 427 18.68 8.40 -10.62
N ALA A 428 19.12 7.22 -11.07
CA ALA A 428 20.17 6.49 -10.41
C ALA A 428 21.53 7.21 -10.49
N MET A 429 21.85 7.86 -11.62
CA MET A 429 23.06 8.68 -11.77
C MET A 429 23.02 9.93 -10.88
N CYS A 430 21.90 10.65 -10.83
CA CYS A 430 21.72 11.84 -9.99
C CYS A 430 21.77 11.48 -8.49
N GLY A 431 21.12 10.37 -8.10
CA GLY A 431 21.20 9.82 -6.76
C GLY A 431 22.63 9.41 -6.37
N ALA A 432 23.41 8.82 -7.30
CA ALA A 432 24.80 8.43 -7.06
C ALA A 432 25.74 9.62 -6.76
N VAL A 433 25.37 10.84 -7.20
CA VAL A 433 26.09 12.10 -6.90
C VAL A 433 25.44 12.89 -5.76
N GLY A 434 24.41 12.33 -5.12
CA GLY A 434 23.82 12.85 -3.88
C GLY A 434 22.63 13.80 -4.06
N LEU A 435 21.97 13.78 -5.21
CA LEU A 435 20.73 14.52 -5.43
C LEU A 435 19.51 13.66 -5.09
N ASN A 436 18.45 14.28 -4.56
CA ASN A 436 17.16 13.63 -4.42
C ASN A 436 16.50 13.53 -5.80
N SER A 437 15.72 12.49 -6.03
CA SER A 437 15.10 12.22 -7.33
C SER A 437 13.74 11.60 -7.14
N TYR A 438 12.85 11.92 -8.08
CA TYR A 438 11.50 11.40 -8.18
C TYR A 438 11.35 10.73 -9.54
N LEU A 439 10.56 9.65 -9.57
CA LEU A 439 10.15 9.03 -10.83
C LEU A 439 8.70 9.42 -11.10
N MET A 440 8.47 10.13 -12.20
CA MET A 440 7.12 10.47 -12.66
C MET A 440 6.64 9.41 -13.64
N LEU A 441 5.41 8.95 -13.43
CA LEU A 441 4.68 8.12 -14.36
C LEU A 441 3.38 8.82 -14.74
N ILE A 442 3.13 8.94 -16.04
CA ILE A 442 1.88 9.44 -16.62
C ILE A 442 1.37 8.43 -17.66
N PRO A 443 0.11 8.51 -18.12
CA PRO A 443 -0.39 7.65 -19.17
C PRO A 443 0.54 7.58 -20.39
N GLY A 444 1.17 6.41 -20.57
CA GLY A 444 2.03 6.11 -21.72
C GLY A 444 3.49 6.58 -21.62
N HIS A 445 3.91 7.23 -20.53
CA HIS A 445 5.25 7.81 -20.44
C HIS A 445 5.80 7.87 -19.00
N ALA A 446 7.13 7.90 -18.88
CA ALA A 446 7.84 8.01 -17.61
C ALA A 446 9.06 8.92 -17.76
N PHE A 447 9.29 9.81 -16.80
CA PHE A 447 10.41 10.73 -16.80
C PHE A 447 10.93 11.01 -15.38
N PRO A 448 12.23 11.34 -15.23
CA PRO A 448 12.83 11.69 -13.96
C PRO A 448 12.55 13.16 -13.58
N VAL A 449 12.42 13.43 -12.29
CA VAL A 449 12.42 14.79 -11.72
C VAL A 449 13.49 14.86 -10.64
N ILE A 450 14.38 15.85 -10.72
CA ILE A 450 15.49 15.99 -9.78
C ILE A 450 15.27 17.23 -8.91
N GLU A 451 15.36 17.06 -7.59
CA GLU A 451 15.25 18.16 -6.64
C GLU A 451 16.62 18.77 -6.33
N THR A 452 16.69 20.09 -6.32
CA THR A 452 17.92 20.80 -5.92
C THR A 452 18.12 20.80 -4.41
N PRO A 453 19.35 20.96 -3.89
CA PRO A 453 19.63 20.88 -2.45
C PRO A 453 18.82 21.84 -1.57
N SER A 454 18.37 22.97 -2.10
CA SER A 454 17.48 23.90 -1.38
C SER A 454 16.05 23.40 -1.18
N GLY A 455 15.61 22.39 -1.95
CA GLY A 455 14.22 21.95 -2.03
C GLY A 455 13.28 22.95 -2.74
N MET A 456 13.83 24.04 -3.31
CA MET A 456 13.01 25.09 -3.94
C MET A 456 12.74 24.84 -5.42
N TYR A 457 13.54 24.00 -6.09
CA TYR A 457 13.44 23.78 -7.53
C TYR A 457 13.42 22.29 -7.86
N LEU A 458 12.49 21.94 -8.74
CA LEU A 458 12.38 20.62 -9.36
C LEU A 458 12.79 20.75 -10.83
N TYR A 459 13.58 19.78 -11.31
CA TYR A 459 14.03 19.68 -12.69
C TYR A 459 13.52 18.38 -13.31
N PRO A 460 12.31 18.39 -13.90
CA PRO A 460 11.83 17.35 -14.79
C PRO A 460 12.68 17.30 -16.06
N ILE A 461 13.16 16.11 -16.46
CA ILE A 461 14.03 15.97 -17.66
C ILE A 461 13.42 14.95 -18.62
N GLU A 462 13.08 15.38 -19.83
CA GLU A 462 12.64 14.45 -20.90
C GLU A 462 13.85 13.64 -21.42
N MET A 463 13.92 12.37 -21.05
CA MET A 463 15.05 11.49 -21.35
C MET A 463 14.95 10.78 -22.70
N THR A 464 13.78 10.70 -23.34
CA THR A 464 13.58 10.00 -24.61
C THR A 464 14.15 10.74 -25.83
N GLY A 465 14.51 12.01 -25.66
CA GLY A 465 15.23 12.80 -26.66
C GLY A 465 16.71 12.45 -26.83
N VAL A 466 17.29 11.66 -25.91
CA VAL A 466 18.71 11.26 -26.00
C VAL A 466 18.97 10.36 -27.22
N PRO A 467 20.15 10.45 -27.86
CA PRO A 467 21.26 11.35 -27.55
C PRO A 467 21.19 12.71 -28.29
N ASN A 468 20.07 13.01 -28.95
CA ASN A 468 20.00 14.08 -29.97
C ASN A 468 19.44 15.41 -29.46
N THR A 469 19.00 15.45 -28.21
CA THR A 469 18.43 16.65 -27.57
C THR A 469 19.41 17.23 -26.57
N GLU A 470 19.60 18.56 -26.56
CA GLU A 470 20.41 19.26 -25.56
C GLU A 470 19.72 19.30 -24.19
N PHE A 471 20.50 19.30 -23.11
CA PHE A 471 19.99 19.28 -21.73
C PHE A 471 18.92 20.36 -21.44
N ALA A 472 19.13 21.59 -21.92
CA ALA A 472 18.18 22.68 -21.72
C ALA A 472 16.82 22.40 -22.38
N ASN A 473 16.81 21.81 -23.58
CA ASN A 473 15.58 21.47 -24.30
C ASN A 473 14.87 20.26 -23.67
N ALA A 474 15.65 19.29 -23.18
CA ALA A 474 15.11 18.15 -22.43
C ALA A 474 14.43 18.60 -21.13
N SER A 475 15.05 19.55 -20.41
CA SER A 475 14.48 20.18 -19.21
C SER A 475 13.23 21.00 -19.53
N GLU A 476 13.24 21.82 -20.59
CA GLU A 476 12.05 22.58 -21.00
C GLU A 476 10.88 21.67 -21.40
N THR A 477 11.17 20.56 -22.09
CA THR A 477 10.14 19.58 -22.47
C THR A 477 9.59 18.86 -21.26
N GLY A 478 10.47 18.36 -20.38
CA GLY A 478 10.05 17.72 -19.13
C GLY A 478 9.22 18.64 -18.25
N LEU A 479 9.53 19.94 -18.18
CA LEU A 479 8.73 20.90 -17.42
C LEU A 479 7.30 21.04 -17.98
N LYS A 480 7.14 21.04 -19.31
CA LYS A 480 5.80 21.05 -19.94
C LYS A 480 5.01 19.79 -19.59
N GLU A 481 5.65 18.63 -19.64
CA GLU A 481 5.04 17.35 -19.26
C GLU A 481 4.65 17.32 -17.78
N TYR A 482 5.52 17.85 -16.91
CA TYR A 482 5.25 17.96 -15.48
C TYR A 482 4.06 18.88 -15.18
N ASP A 483 3.99 20.05 -15.82
CA ASP A 483 2.85 20.97 -15.69
C ASP A 483 1.54 20.41 -16.31
N GLU A 484 1.64 19.49 -17.27
CA GLU A 484 0.51 18.76 -17.85
C GLU A 484 0.06 17.59 -16.97
N ALA A 485 0.99 16.90 -16.29
CA ALA A 485 0.71 15.76 -15.43
C ALA A 485 -0.28 16.10 -14.32
N TYR A 486 -0.15 17.27 -13.68
CA TYR A 486 -1.07 17.74 -12.64
C TYR A 486 -2.51 18.02 -13.12
N ARG A 487 -2.76 17.96 -14.43
CA ARG A 487 -4.09 18.10 -15.03
C ARG A 487 -4.70 16.77 -15.46
N GLY A 488 -4.01 15.66 -15.25
CA GLY A 488 -4.46 14.31 -15.62
C GLY A 488 -4.03 13.26 -14.61
N ASP A 489 -4.02 12.00 -15.03
CA ASP A 489 -3.57 10.90 -14.18
C ASP A 489 -2.04 10.90 -14.07
N TYR A 490 -1.51 10.78 -12.86
CA TYR A 490 -0.08 10.66 -12.61
C TYR A 490 0.22 9.88 -11.33
N TYR A 491 1.45 9.37 -11.25
CA TYR A 491 2.13 8.98 -10.02
C TYR A 491 3.45 9.74 -9.92
N GLU A 492 3.72 10.29 -8.74
CA GLU A 492 5.02 10.88 -8.37
C GLU A 492 5.64 10.00 -7.28
N LEU A 493 6.76 9.34 -7.60
CA LEU A 493 7.44 8.47 -6.67
C LEU A 493 8.64 9.17 -6.05
N ASP A 494 8.52 9.65 -4.80
CA ASP A 494 9.67 10.07 -4.00
C ASP A 494 10.54 8.85 -3.66
N LEU A 495 11.65 8.71 -4.38
CA LEU A 495 12.51 7.54 -4.27
C LEU A 495 13.14 7.42 -2.88
N ARG A 496 13.51 8.55 -2.26
CA ARG A 496 14.14 8.53 -0.94
C ARG A 496 13.14 8.12 0.12
N LEU A 497 11.93 8.68 0.09
CA LEU A 497 10.87 8.31 1.02
C LEU A 497 10.53 6.81 0.91
N LEU A 498 10.43 6.28 -0.31
CA LEU A 498 10.10 4.87 -0.54
C LEU A 498 11.26 3.93 -0.12
N TRP A 499 12.51 4.32 -0.33
CA TRP A 499 13.67 3.59 0.19
C TRP A 499 13.71 3.58 1.72
N ASP A 500 13.42 4.70 2.38
CA ASP A 500 13.35 4.78 3.85
C ASP A 500 12.23 3.89 4.41
N LYS A 501 11.16 3.66 3.63
CA LYS A 501 10.10 2.68 3.95
C LYS A 501 10.46 1.23 3.61
N GLY A 502 11.59 0.98 2.96
CA GLY A 502 12.11 -0.36 2.67
C GLY A 502 11.92 -0.87 1.24
N VAL A 503 11.38 -0.06 0.31
CA VAL A 503 11.29 -0.37 -1.15
C VAL A 503 12.66 -0.22 -1.82
N THR A 504 13.67 -0.86 -1.25
CA THR A 504 15.08 -0.65 -1.62
C THR A 504 15.50 -1.55 -2.77
N PRO A 505 16.48 -1.11 -3.59
CA PRO A 505 17.04 -1.96 -4.63
C PRO A 505 17.63 -3.26 -4.08
N PRO A 506 17.70 -4.32 -4.90
CA PRO A 506 18.21 -5.61 -4.47
C PRO A 506 19.69 -5.56 -4.04
N TRP A 507 20.53 -4.75 -4.69
CA TRP A 507 21.98 -4.64 -4.43
C TRP A 507 22.46 -3.26 -3.99
#